data_AF-A0A2G9Y3Q0-F1
#
_entry.id   AF-A0A2G9Y3Q0-F1
#
_cell.length_a   1.000
_cell.length_b   1.000
_cell.length_c   1.000
_cell.angle_alpha   90.00
_cell.angle_beta   90.00
_cell.angle_gamma   90.00
#
_symmetry.space_group_name_H-M   'P 1'
#
loop_
_entity.id
_entity.type
_entity.pdbx_description
1 polymer ?
#
loop_
_entity_poly.entity_id
_entity_poly.type
_entity_poly.pdbx_seq_one_letter_code
_entity_poly.pdbx_strand_id
1 'polypeptide(L)'
;MFVYTLNPDTLAVVHNATVGAEEDFVVTVYDNDNSTPIEEAYVTLWCKNEQSVYGRYITDITGIATIHVNPTINGDTMMITVIKHNYLPYYGEAIVQLDSPMPPVIVNIFNDIRVQTQTPFLRFVTSDIQNDDIDYMIYIDDDCYFLSPDSFLTSSYASAETVDFTFPLPLNDNTTYYVKIKGRDPLGTNQWGGFSQIKNITITTSMVALSCSWFQTTGYQFQSNTILGGEIVNDEIRMTFVPYSVTETLQFEDFEGGIFPTGWEIIDGDGDGSTWSVNNTGQGDLWGNEPPASGNFYSFYSDDDAGIANTTAEEYMFTPVIPVDTGLTFDSFLVSYGYGFTSYAGTEEIDVYYNLFKNSLWQGWTLDFNLMIDGNGIDEIDLTGDYPFDSIQLCFCYYDGGAWGWASAFDNILTKIIKSAVNTLSTVISKPVYFNNMQSYDNRTDWGYAKWEKSDSTDSIILQMEFCNNNTWDLIPDTVLFGNSQGFLSAELMGVVDLTTIDESIYDSLRMRASLTREQVKSSVY
;
A
#
# COMPACT_ATOMS: atom_id res chain seq x y z
N MET A 1 -15.71 8.49 16.79
CA MET A 1 -14.51 9.27 17.16
C MET A 1 -14.06 9.95 15.87
N PHE A 2 -14.29 11.25 15.72
CA PHE A 2 -13.86 11.99 14.53
C PHE A 2 -12.38 12.30 14.68
N VAL A 3 -11.53 11.55 13.99
CA VAL A 3 -10.13 11.91 13.84
C VAL A 3 -10.10 13.08 12.86
N TYR A 4 -9.84 14.29 13.37
CA TYR A 4 -9.53 15.43 12.53
C TYR A 4 -8.15 15.18 11.93
N THR A 5 -8.05 15.11 10.60
CA THR A 5 -6.75 15.13 9.94
C THR A 5 -6.22 16.58 10.00
N LEU A 6 -4.96 16.76 10.38
CA LEU A 6 -4.33 18.09 10.47
C LEU A 6 -4.27 18.81 9.10
N ASN A 7 -4.32 18.06 8.00
CA ASN A 7 -4.41 18.54 6.63
C ASN A 7 -5.53 17.81 5.88
N PRO A 8 -6.28 18.49 4.99
CA PRO A 8 -7.26 17.84 4.13
C PRO A 8 -6.57 16.97 3.07
N ASP A 9 -7.16 15.82 2.76
CA ASP A 9 -6.72 14.93 1.69
C ASP A 9 -7.24 15.37 0.31
N THR A 10 -6.91 14.67 -0.77
CA THR A 10 -7.38 14.92 -2.15
C THR A 10 -8.30 13.82 -2.63
N LEU A 11 -9.31 14.17 -3.42
CA LEU A 11 -10.20 13.20 -4.06
C LEU A 11 -9.64 12.76 -5.42
N ALA A 12 -9.76 11.47 -5.75
CA ALA A 12 -9.64 10.99 -7.12
C ALA A 12 -11.03 10.86 -7.73
N VAL A 13 -11.35 11.69 -8.73
CA VAL A 13 -12.68 11.74 -9.36
C VAL A 13 -12.58 11.31 -10.82
N VAL A 14 -13.47 10.40 -11.22
CA VAL A 14 -13.58 9.89 -12.59
C VAL A 14 -14.95 10.21 -13.16
N HIS A 15 -14.98 10.84 -14.33
CA HIS A 15 -16.18 11.11 -15.10
C HIS A 15 -15.84 11.15 -16.60
N ASN A 16 -16.86 11.07 -17.46
CA ASN A 16 -16.66 11.20 -18.91
C ASN A 16 -16.20 12.64 -19.25
N ALA A 17 -15.30 12.77 -20.23
CA ALA A 17 -14.83 14.07 -20.71
C ALA A 17 -15.85 14.83 -21.57
N THR A 18 -16.94 14.15 -21.96
CA THR A 18 -17.99 14.67 -22.83
C THR A 18 -19.35 14.31 -22.25
N VAL A 19 -20.36 15.12 -22.55
CA VAL A 19 -21.75 14.89 -22.16
C VAL A 19 -22.68 15.04 -23.36
N GLY A 20 -23.53 14.03 -23.61
CA GLY A 20 -24.48 13.96 -24.71
C GLY A 20 -25.82 14.66 -24.44
N ALA A 21 -26.74 14.59 -25.41
CA ALA A 21 -28.13 14.95 -25.22
C ALA A 21 -28.85 13.86 -24.41
N GLU A 22 -29.65 14.27 -23.41
CA GLU A 22 -30.52 13.38 -22.62
C GLU A 22 -29.85 12.07 -22.14
N GLU A 23 -28.88 12.18 -21.23
CA GLU A 23 -28.12 11.03 -20.71
C GLU A 23 -27.91 11.04 -19.19
N ASP A 24 -27.54 9.88 -18.65
CA ASP A 24 -27.13 9.72 -17.26
C ASP A 24 -25.61 9.94 -17.14
N PHE A 25 -25.21 11.10 -16.60
CA PHE A 25 -23.81 11.44 -16.39
C PHE A 25 -23.33 10.84 -15.05
N VAL A 26 -22.33 9.98 -15.11
CA VAL A 26 -21.80 9.24 -13.95
C VAL A 26 -20.51 9.88 -13.45
N VAL A 27 -20.47 10.18 -12.15
CA VAL A 27 -19.28 10.64 -11.44
C VAL A 27 -18.93 9.62 -10.37
N THR A 28 -17.72 9.07 -10.43
CA THR A 28 -17.19 8.13 -9.44
C THR A 28 -16.12 8.82 -8.61
N VAL A 29 -16.18 8.68 -7.29
CA VAL A 29 -15.32 9.38 -6.34
C VAL A 29 -14.59 8.35 -5.49
N TYR A 30 -13.26 8.41 -5.53
CA TYR A 30 -12.36 7.63 -4.70
C TYR A 30 -11.54 8.53 -3.79
N ASP A 31 -10.93 7.91 -2.79
CA ASP A 31 -9.81 8.48 -2.04
C ASP A 31 -8.61 8.72 -2.98
N ASN A 32 -7.55 9.35 -2.48
CA ASN A 32 -6.35 9.68 -3.27
C ASN A 32 -5.60 8.47 -3.87
N ASP A 33 -6.05 7.25 -3.57
CA ASP A 33 -5.51 5.97 -3.99
C ASP A 33 -6.12 5.43 -5.31
N ASN A 34 -7.11 6.13 -5.88
CA ASN A 34 -7.89 5.71 -7.05
C ASN A 34 -8.62 4.36 -6.90
N SER A 35 -8.86 3.89 -5.67
CA SER A 35 -9.44 2.56 -5.44
C SER A 35 -10.46 2.49 -4.32
N THR A 36 -10.31 3.28 -3.26
CA THR A 36 -11.21 3.28 -2.10
C THR A 36 -12.41 4.18 -2.37
N PRO A 37 -13.64 3.66 -2.50
CA PRO A 37 -14.80 4.50 -2.83
C PRO A 37 -15.17 5.45 -1.69
N ILE A 38 -15.53 6.69 -2.04
CA ILE A 38 -15.99 7.69 -1.07
C ILE A 38 -17.51 7.80 -1.13
N GLU A 39 -18.17 7.19 -0.14
CA GLU A 39 -19.59 7.38 0.12
C GLU A 39 -19.88 8.81 0.61
N GLU A 40 -21.07 9.32 0.30
CA GLU A 40 -21.57 10.60 0.78
C GLU A 40 -20.71 11.83 0.38
N ALA A 41 -20.02 11.78 -0.75
CA ALA A 41 -19.42 12.96 -1.39
C ALA A 41 -20.51 13.75 -2.14
N TYR A 42 -20.49 15.08 -2.01
CA TYR A 42 -21.46 15.96 -2.67
C TYR A 42 -20.95 16.33 -4.06
N VAL A 43 -21.68 15.91 -5.09
CA VAL A 43 -21.36 16.13 -6.50
C VAL A 43 -22.32 17.18 -7.07
N THR A 44 -21.78 18.24 -7.66
CA THR A 44 -22.56 19.20 -8.44
C THR A 44 -22.08 19.32 -9.86
N LEU A 45 -23.02 19.48 -10.79
CA LEU A 45 -22.74 19.80 -12.17
C LEU A 45 -23.53 21.02 -12.63
N TRP A 46 -22.97 21.78 -13.57
CA TRP A 46 -23.61 22.96 -14.17
C TRP A 46 -23.00 23.32 -15.53
N CYS A 47 -23.83 23.57 -16.53
CA CYS A 47 -23.39 24.04 -17.85
C CYS A 47 -23.20 25.56 -17.87
N LYS A 48 -22.05 26.00 -18.40
CA LYS A 48 -21.59 27.40 -18.34
C LYS A 48 -22.47 28.37 -19.12
N ASN A 49 -22.89 27.99 -20.32
CA ASN A 49 -23.74 28.81 -21.19
C ASN A 49 -25.22 28.44 -21.09
N GLU A 50 -25.54 27.24 -20.61
CA GLU A 50 -26.91 26.76 -20.37
C GLU A 50 -27.24 26.61 -18.89
N GLN A 51 -27.66 27.71 -18.26
CA GLN A 51 -27.89 27.74 -16.81
C GLN A 51 -29.05 26.85 -16.31
N SER A 52 -29.90 26.37 -17.21
CA SER A 52 -30.97 25.40 -16.89
C SER A 52 -30.45 24.00 -16.60
N VAL A 53 -29.23 23.66 -17.05
CA VAL A 53 -28.66 22.33 -16.87
C VAL A 53 -27.75 22.35 -15.65
N TYR A 54 -28.28 21.88 -14.52
CA TYR A 54 -27.52 21.65 -13.30
C TYR A 54 -28.05 20.43 -12.55
N GLY A 55 -27.20 19.84 -11.72
CA GLY A 55 -27.53 18.66 -10.94
C GLY A 55 -26.77 18.64 -9.62
N ARG A 56 -27.37 18.03 -8.60
CA ARG A 56 -26.77 17.87 -7.28
C ARG A 56 -27.10 16.49 -6.73
N TYR A 57 -26.08 15.71 -6.45
CA TYR A 57 -26.22 14.34 -5.98
C TYR A 57 -25.19 14.05 -4.88
N ILE A 58 -25.41 12.93 -4.22
CA ILE A 58 -24.55 12.39 -3.19
C ILE A 58 -24.11 11.01 -3.67
N THR A 59 -22.83 10.68 -3.56
CA THR A 59 -22.34 9.35 -3.93
C THR A 59 -22.89 8.28 -3.00
N ASP A 60 -23.20 7.11 -3.56
CA ASP A 60 -23.61 5.92 -2.81
C ASP A 60 -22.41 5.22 -2.13
N ILE A 61 -22.65 4.07 -1.50
CA ILE A 61 -21.62 3.26 -0.83
C ILE A 61 -20.50 2.77 -1.77
N THR A 62 -20.75 2.79 -3.08
CA THR A 62 -19.75 2.44 -4.11
C THR A 62 -19.04 3.67 -4.68
N GLY A 63 -19.26 4.86 -4.10
CA GLY A 63 -18.64 6.11 -4.53
C GLY A 63 -19.25 6.70 -5.80
N ILE A 64 -20.44 6.25 -6.22
CA ILE A 64 -21.04 6.62 -7.50
C ILE A 64 -22.19 7.61 -7.31
N ALA A 65 -22.18 8.68 -8.11
CA ALA A 65 -23.31 9.58 -8.31
C ALA A 65 -23.72 9.57 -9.79
N THR A 66 -24.98 9.26 -10.07
CA THR A 66 -25.57 9.28 -11.42
C THR A 66 -26.55 10.43 -11.53
N ILE A 67 -26.29 11.34 -12.48
CA ILE A 67 -27.09 12.55 -12.68
C ILE A 67 -27.64 12.58 -14.09
N HIS A 68 -28.97 12.55 -14.22
CA HIS A 68 -29.62 12.73 -15.50
C HIS A 68 -29.50 14.19 -15.97
N VAL A 69 -28.98 14.40 -17.17
CA VAL A 69 -28.72 15.71 -17.77
C VAL A 69 -29.24 15.75 -19.20
N ASN A 70 -29.71 16.93 -19.63
CA ASN A 70 -30.16 17.14 -21.01
C ASN A 70 -29.67 18.50 -21.52
N PRO A 71 -28.36 18.64 -21.78
CA PRO A 71 -27.83 19.85 -22.38
C PRO A 71 -28.30 20.01 -23.83
N THR A 72 -28.50 21.26 -24.26
CA THR A 72 -29.00 21.66 -25.57
C THR A 72 -28.06 22.60 -26.32
N ILE A 73 -26.99 23.08 -25.67
CA ILE A 73 -25.95 23.90 -26.31
C ILE A 73 -24.69 23.07 -26.59
N ASN A 74 -24.52 22.64 -27.85
CA ASN A 74 -23.32 21.93 -28.29
C ASN A 74 -22.05 22.79 -28.10
N GLY A 75 -20.97 22.19 -27.58
CA GLY A 75 -19.71 22.85 -27.26
C GLY A 75 -19.72 23.65 -25.94
N ASP A 76 -20.80 23.62 -25.16
CA ASP A 76 -20.79 24.19 -23.81
C ASP A 76 -19.88 23.40 -22.85
N THR A 77 -19.43 24.04 -21.78
CA THR A 77 -18.64 23.40 -20.73
C THR A 77 -19.53 23.10 -19.54
N MET A 78 -19.70 21.83 -19.21
CA MET A 78 -20.28 21.38 -17.96
C MET A 78 -19.18 21.33 -16.91
N MET A 79 -19.28 22.17 -15.88
CA MET A 79 -18.38 22.16 -14.72
C MET A 79 -18.82 21.08 -13.74
N ILE A 80 -17.89 20.28 -13.24
CA ILE A 80 -18.09 19.28 -12.19
C ILE A 80 -17.37 19.77 -10.93
N THR A 81 -18.04 19.70 -9.79
CA THR A 81 -17.42 19.97 -8.48
C THR A 81 -17.78 18.86 -7.52
N VAL A 82 -16.78 18.34 -6.81
CA VAL A 82 -16.97 17.32 -5.77
C VAL A 82 -16.37 17.81 -4.46
N ILE A 83 -17.14 17.71 -3.38
CA ILE A 83 -16.69 18.05 -2.03
C ILE A 83 -17.01 16.93 -1.04
N LYS A 84 -16.10 16.71 -0.10
CA LYS A 84 -16.28 15.82 1.06
C LYS A 84 -15.56 16.41 2.27
N HIS A 85 -16.10 16.21 3.46
CA HIS A 85 -15.46 16.64 4.70
C HIS A 85 -14.06 16.00 4.83
N ASN A 86 -13.06 16.79 5.24
CA ASN A 86 -11.63 16.46 5.27
C ASN A 86 -10.93 16.28 3.91
N TYR A 87 -11.57 16.67 2.80
CA TYR A 87 -10.94 16.66 1.47
C TYR A 87 -10.92 18.05 0.84
N LEU A 88 -9.91 18.31 0.01
CA LEU A 88 -9.87 19.45 -0.89
C LEU A 88 -10.96 19.28 -1.99
N PRO A 89 -11.64 20.37 -2.39
CA PRO A 89 -12.59 20.32 -3.49
C PRO A 89 -11.94 19.88 -4.80
N TYR A 90 -12.60 18.98 -5.51
CA TYR A 90 -12.26 18.63 -6.89
C TYR A 90 -13.03 19.53 -7.86
N TYR A 91 -12.36 19.96 -8.94
CA TYR A 91 -12.94 20.68 -10.07
C TYR A 91 -12.61 19.95 -11.37
N GLY A 92 -13.64 19.58 -12.13
CA GLY A 92 -13.53 18.92 -13.43
C GLY A 92 -14.41 19.59 -14.48
N GLU A 93 -14.23 19.19 -15.73
CA GLU A 93 -14.99 19.72 -16.87
C GLU A 93 -15.37 18.60 -17.84
N ALA A 94 -16.58 18.68 -18.39
CA ALA A 94 -17.02 17.87 -19.52
C ALA A 94 -17.55 18.79 -20.64
N ILE A 95 -17.28 18.45 -21.89
CA ILE A 95 -17.77 19.22 -23.04
C ILE A 95 -19.09 18.65 -23.53
N VAL A 96 -20.10 19.51 -23.68
CA VAL A 96 -21.37 19.13 -24.29
C VAL A 96 -21.15 18.78 -25.75
N GLN A 97 -21.53 17.56 -26.15
CA GLN A 97 -21.44 17.03 -27.50
C GLN A 97 -22.79 16.44 -27.93
N LEU A 98 -23.60 17.20 -28.65
CA LEU A 98 -24.99 16.82 -28.98
C LEU A 98 -25.14 16.09 -30.33
N ASP A 99 -24.16 16.23 -31.20
CA ASP A 99 -24.23 15.80 -32.60
C ASP A 99 -22.87 15.24 -33.07
N SER A 100 -22.12 14.61 -32.17
CA SER A 100 -20.87 13.92 -32.49
C SER A 100 -21.04 12.43 -32.24
N PRO A 101 -20.39 11.56 -33.03
CA PRO A 101 -20.43 10.13 -32.80
C PRO A 101 -19.92 9.77 -31.40
N MET A 102 -20.50 8.74 -30.80
CA MET A 102 -20.00 8.17 -29.55
C MET A 102 -18.54 7.71 -29.70
N PRO A 103 -17.77 7.59 -28.59
CA PRO A 103 -16.45 6.97 -28.63
C PRO A 103 -16.49 5.56 -29.26
N PRO A 104 -15.70 5.30 -30.30
CA PRO A 104 -15.67 3.97 -30.92
C PRO A 104 -15.23 2.87 -29.97
N VAL A 105 -15.74 1.66 -30.19
CA VAL A 105 -15.34 0.46 -29.46
C VAL A 105 -14.61 -0.48 -30.41
N ILE A 106 -13.36 -0.83 -30.06
CA ILE A 106 -12.59 -1.86 -30.78
C ILE A 106 -12.99 -3.24 -30.26
N VAL A 107 -13.40 -4.15 -31.15
CA VAL A 107 -14.07 -5.41 -30.78
C VAL A 107 -13.31 -6.68 -31.13
N ASN A 108 -12.32 -6.66 -32.02
CA ASN A 108 -11.56 -7.86 -32.40
C ASN A 108 -10.24 -8.06 -31.65
N ILE A 109 -9.76 -7.04 -30.93
CA ILE A 109 -8.52 -7.12 -30.14
C ILE A 109 -8.78 -6.76 -28.67
N PHE A 110 -7.98 -7.37 -27.80
CA PHE A 110 -7.98 -7.13 -26.36
C PHE A 110 -6.67 -6.45 -25.92
N ASN A 111 -6.63 -5.92 -24.69
CA ASN A 111 -5.41 -5.29 -24.17
C ASN A 111 -4.30 -6.33 -23.99
N ASP A 112 -3.06 -5.94 -24.21
CA ASP A 112 -1.88 -6.80 -24.05
C ASP A 112 -1.88 -7.96 -25.03
N ILE A 113 -2.50 -7.80 -26.21
CA ILE A 113 -2.45 -8.84 -27.25
C ILE A 113 -1.10 -8.79 -27.98
N ARG A 114 -0.48 -9.95 -28.17
CA ARG A 114 0.61 -10.15 -29.13
C ARG A 114 0.13 -11.04 -30.27
N VAL A 115 0.37 -10.63 -31.51
CA VAL A 115 -0.15 -11.33 -32.70
C VAL A 115 0.95 -11.71 -33.68
N GLN A 116 0.75 -12.84 -34.37
CA GLN A 116 1.61 -13.25 -35.47
C GLN A 116 1.17 -12.63 -36.79
N THR A 117 1.41 -11.34 -36.98
CA THR A 117 1.20 -10.65 -38.26
C THR A 117 1.77 -9.23 -38.21
N GLN A 118 2.45 -8.79 -39.27
CA GLN A 118 2.86 -7.39 -39.42
C GLN A 118 1.74 -6.50 -39.98
N THR A 119 0.64 -7.09 -40.44
CA THR A 119 -0.53 -6.36 -40.95
C THR A 119 -1.76 -6.75 -40.14
N PRO A 120 -1.82 -6.38 -38.84
CA PRO A 120 -3.04 -6.62 -38.07
C PRO A 120 -4.18 -5.80 -38.65
N PHE A 121 -5.41 -6.25 -38.41
CA PHE A 121 -6.61 -5.47 -38.69
C PHE A 121 -7.30 -5.09 -37.40
N LEU A 122 -8.00 -3.96 -37.42
CA LEU A 122 -8.85 -3.48 -36.35
C LEU A 122 -10.30 -3.60 -36.81
N ARG A 123 -11.15 -4.13 -35.94
CA ARG A 123 -12.59 -4.11 -36.09
C ARG A 123 -13.18 -3.21 -35.02
N PHE A 124 -13.97 -2.23 -35.41
CA PHE A 124 -14.58 -1.30 -34.47
C PHE A 124 -15.95 -0.85 -34.93
N VAL A 125 -16.72 -0.30 -33.99
CA VAL A 125 -18.07 0.20 -34.22
C VAL A 125 -18.31 1.43 -33.36
N THR A 126 -19.09 2.37 -33.87
CA THR A 126 -19.72 3.42 -33.08
C THR A 126 -21.06 3.81 -33.68
N SER A 127 -21.85 4.56 -32.94
CA SER A 127 -23.10 5.14 -33.41
C SER A 127 -23.08 6.66 -33.29
N ASP A 128 -23.67 7.28 -34.30
CA ASP A 128 -24.09 8.66 -34.31
C ASP A 128 -25.58 8.75 -33.92
N ILE A 129 -25.95 9.74 -33.10
CA ILE A 129 -27.30 9.85 -32.52
C ILE A 129 -28.35 10.33 -33.54
N GLN A 130 -27.93 11.07 -34.57
CA GLN A 130 -28.75 11.44 -35.73
C GLN A 130 -28.83 10.30 -36.76
N ASN A 131 -28.05 9.24 -36.56
CA ASN A 131 -27.90 8.12 -37.48
C ASN A 131 -27.29 8.56 -38.83
N ASP A 132 -26.43 9.58 -38.79
CA ASP A 132 -25.65 10.02 -39.95
C ASP A 132 -24.43 9.11 -40.19
N ASP A 133 -23.84 9.21 -41.38
CA ASP A 133 -22.61 8.47 -41.69
C ASP A 133 -21.45 8.97 -40.80
N ILE A 134 -20.39 8.17 -40.64
CA ILE A 134 -19.28 8.42 -39.71
C ILE A 134 -17.96 8.21 -40.43
N ASP A 135 -17.08 9.22 -40.38
CA ASP A 135 -15.67 9.11 -40.73
C ASP A 135 -14.85 8.75 -39.47
N TYR A 136 -13.84 7.89 -39.60
CA TYR A 136 -12.99 7.52 -38.47
C TYR A 136 -11.56 8.02 -38.65
N MET A 137 -10.96 8.46 -37.55
CA MET A 137 -9.53 8.70 -37.44
C MET A 137 -8.90 7.68 -36.51
N ILE A 138 -8.01 6.85 -37.06
CA ILE A 138 -7.23 5.87 -36.31
C ILE A 138 -5.87 6.50 -36.00
N TYR A 139 -5.48 6.50 -34.73
CA TYR A 139 -4.13 6.85 -34.29
C TYR A 139 -3.40 5.60 -33.85
N ILE A 140 -2.14 5.47 -34.27
CA ILE A 140 -1.23 4.43 -33.81
C ILE A 140 0.13 5.05 -33.49
N ASP A 141 0.75 4.62 -32.40
CA ASP A 141 2.08 5.07 -31.97
C ASP A 141 2.78 3.92 -31.25
N ASP A 142 4.12 3.90 -31.24
CA ASP A 142 4.90 3.00 -30.38
C ASP A 142 5.16 3.60 -28.98
N ASP A 143 4.78 4.87 -28.79
CA ASP A 143 4.71 5.54 -27.50
C ASP A 143 3.27 5.62 -26.96
N CYS A 144 3.06 5.20 -25.70
CA CYS A 144 1.74 5.17 -25.07
C CYS A 144 1.16 6.57 -24.81
N TYR A 145 1.99 7.61 -24.83
CA TYR A 145 1.55 9.00 -24.69
C TYR A 145 1.16 9.65 -26.02
N PHE A 146 1.31 8.92 -27.14
CA PHE A 146 1.02 9.40 -28.49
C PHE A 146 1.75 10.73 -28.79
N LEU A 147 3.06 10.80 -28.51
CA LEU A 147 3.86 12.01 -28.76
C LEU A 147 4.05 12.31 -30.25
N SER A 148 4.04 11.30 -31.13
CA SER A 148 4.21 11.47 -32.58
C SER A 148 3.46 10.39 -33.38
N PRO A 149 2.12 10.34 -33.26
CA PRO A 149 1.36 9.22 -33.77
C PRO A 149 1.18 9.31 -35.28
N ASP A 150 1.23 8.14 -35.93
CA ASP A 150 0.67 8.00 -37.26
C ASP A 150 -0.86 8.09 -37.18
N SER A 151 -1.47 8.64 -38.22
CA SER A 151 -2.93 8.79 -38.29
C SER A 151 -3.49 8.44 -39.66
N PHE A 152 -4.66 7.79 -39.65
CA PHE A 152 -5.35 7.31 -40.84
C PHE A 152 -6.81 7.72 -40.80
N LEU A 153 -7.24 8.44 -41.85
CA LEU A 153 -8.63 8.81 -42.06
C LEU A 153 -9.31 7.77 -42.97
N THR A 154 -10.47 7.28 -42.55
CA THR A 154 -11.28 6.37 -43.36
C THR A 154 -12.23 7.11 -44.31
N SER A 155 -12.88 6.36 -45.20
CA SER A 155 -14.14 6.81 -45.81
C SER A 155 -15.27 6.84 -44.76
N SER A 156 -16.41 7.39 -45.16
CA SER A 156 -17.63 7.37 -44.35
C SER A 156 -18.27 5.98 -44.35
N TYR A 157 -18.80 5.59 -43.19
CA TYR A 157 -19.56 4.36 -42.96
C TYR A 157 -20.89 4.69 -42.31
N ALA A 158 -21.91 3.84 -42.43
CA ALA A 158 -23.18 4.11 -41.79
C ALA A 158 -23.05 4.08 -40.26
N SER A 159 -23.87 4.86 -39.54
CA SER A 159 -23.99 4.76 -38.08
C SER A 159 -24.27 3.31 -37.66
N ALA A 160 -23.59 2.85 -36.60
CA ALA A 160 -23.62 1.47 -36.09
C ALA A 160 -23.06 0.39 -37.04
N GLU A 161 -22.46 0.76 -38.17
CA GLU A 161 -21.75 -0.18 -39.04
C GLU A 161 -20.46 -0.67 -38.36
N THR A 162 -20.20 -1.98 -38.46
CA THR A 162 -18.92 -2.56 -38.03
C THR A 162 -17.88 -2.40 -39.14
N VAL A 163 -16.78 -1.74 -38.82
CA VAL A 163 -15.73 -1.37 -39.77
C VAL A 163 -14.50 -2.24 -39.56
N ASP A 164 -13.97 -2.80 -40.65
CA ASP A 164 -12.67 -3.50 -40.69
C ASP A 164 -11.61 -2.60 -41.32
N PHE A 165 -10.61 -2.21 -40.54
CA PHE A 165 -9.48 -1.40 -40.96
C PHE A 165 -8.19 -2.22 -40.98
N THR A 166 -7.46 -2.20 -42.09
CA THR A 166 -6.12 -2.80 -42.19
C THR A 166 -5.09 -1.69 -42.38
N PHE A 167 -3.97 -1.75 -41.63
CA PHE A 167 -2.90 -0.77 -41.77
C PHE A 167 -2.31 -0.81 -43.19
N PRO A 168 -2.09 0.36 -43.83
CA PRO A 168 -1.61 0.42 -45.21
C PRO A 168 -0.14 0.01 -45.36
N LEU A 169 0.62 0.05 -44.28
CA LEU A 169 2.01 -0.38 -44.23
C LEU A 169 2.18 -1.48 -43.16
N PRO A 170 3.06 -2.47 -43.40
CA PRO A 170 3.44 -3.43 -42.37
C PRO A 170 4.05 -2.73 -41.15
N LEU A 171 3.63 -3.16 -39.96
CA LEU A 171 4.18 -2.75 -38.67
C LEU A 171 5.47 -3.52 -38.35
N ASN A 172 6.31 -2.94 -37.50
CA ASN A 172 7.62 -3.49 -37.15
C ASN A 172 7.50 -4.72 -36.26
N ASP A 173 8.40 -5.68 -36.47
CA ASP A 173 8.50 -6.88 -35.64
C ASP A 173 9.03 -6.56 -34.24
N ASN A 174 8.53 -7.26 -33.22
CA ASN A 174 8.86 -7.07 -31.80
C ASN A 174 8.65 -5.64 -31.30
N THR A 175 7.61 -4.96 -31.80
CA THR A 175 7.21 -3.62 -31.36
C THR A 175 5.80 -3.66 -30.79
N THR A 176 5.59 -2.99 -29.65
CA THR A 176 4.27 -2.77 -29.06
C THR A 176 3.73 -1.43 -29.51
N TYR A 177 2.55 -1.45 -30.12
CA TYR A 177 1.85 -0.26 -30.59
C TYR A 177 0.61 0.01 -29.75
N TYR A 178 0.31 1.30 -29.55
CA TYR A 178 -0.87 1.80 -28.87
C TYR A 178 -1.82 2.43 -29.89
N VAL A 179 -3.09 2.07 -29.82
CA VAL A 179 -4.11 2.45 -30.80
C VAL A 179 -5.30 3.10 -30.10
N LYS A 180 -5.78 4.21 -30.67
CA LYS A 180 -7.05 4.84 -30.30
C LYS A 180 -7.77 5.38 -31.53
N ILE A 181 -9.09 5.36 -31.51
CA ILE A 181 -9.94 5.70 -32.66
C ILE A 181 -10.96 6.74 -32.22
N LYS A 182 -11.31 7.70 -33.09
CA LYS A 182 -12.44 8.60 -32.87
C LYS A 182 -13.29 8.72 -34.13
N GLY A 183 -14.59 8.94 -33.97
CA GLY A 183 -15.54 9.17 -35.06
C GLY A 183 -15.79 10.66 -35.29
N ARG A 184 -16.13 11.03 -36.52
CA ARG A 184 -16.64 12.33 -36.92
C ARG A 184 -17.91 12.15 -37.72
N ASP A 185 -18.92 12.94 -37.41
CA ASP A 185 -20.13 13.07 -38.22
C ASP A 185 -19.82 14.07 -39.36
N PRO A 186 -19.64 13.63 -40.63
CA PRO A 186 -19.26 14.50 -41.73
C PRO A 186 -20.45 15.23 -42.38
N LEU A 187 -21.71 14.84 -42.08
CA LEU A 187 -22.91 15.37 -42.73
C LEU A 187 -23.75 16.26 -41.81
N GLY A 188 -23.60 16.17 -40.49
CA GLY A 188 -24.16 17.08 -39.51
C GLY A 188 -23.13 18.12 -39.07
N THR A 189 -22.57 17.99 -37.86
CA THR A 189 -21.73 19.05 -37.26
C THR A 189 -20.29 19.09 -37.75
N ASN A 190 -19.83 18.05 -38.44
CA ASN A 190 -18.42 17.92 -38.86
C ASN A 190 -17.44 17.94 -37.66
N GLN A 191 -17.94 17.57 -36.47
CA GLN A 191 -17.16 17.53 -35.24
C GLN A 191 -16.70 16.11 -34.91
N TRP A 192 -15.54 16.02 -34.25
CA TRP A 192 -14.99 14.77 -33.75
C TRP A 192 -15.56 14.46 -32.37
N GLY A 193 -16.06 13.24 -32.19
CA GLY A 193 -16.40 12.69 -30.88
C GLY A 193 -15.17 12.29 -30.06
N GLY A 194 -15.44 11.67 -28.91
CA GLY A 194 -14.42 11.16 -28.00
C GLY A 194 -13.59 10.02 -28.58
N PHE A 195 -12.43 9.77 -27.97
CA PHE A 195 -11.57 8.64 -28.31
C PHE A 195 -12.08 7.34 -27.70
N SER A 196 -11.89 6.24 -28.42
CA SER A 196 -11.96 4.88 -27.88
C SER A 196 -11.01 4.72 -26.70
N GLN A 197 -11.24 3.68 -25.88
CA GLN A 197 -10.19 3.20 -24.98
C GLN A 197 -8.93 2.84 -25.79
N ILE A 198 -7.76 3.10 -25.20
CA ILE A 198 -6.49 2.70 -25.78
C ILE A 198 -6.40 1.18 -25.75
N LYS A 199 -6.10 0.58 -26.92
CA LYS A 199 -5.67 -0.82 -27.03
C LYS A 199 -4.18 -0.85 -27.30
N ASN A 200 -3.50 -1.88 -26.82
CA ASN A 200 -2.11 -2.13 -27.16
C ASN A 200 -1.97 -3.48 -27.85
N ILE A 201 -1.09 -3.54 -28.85
CA ILE A 201 -0.84 -4.70 -29.69
C ILE A 201 0.66 -4.87 -29.93
N THR A 202 1.21 -6.02 -29.57
CA THR A 202 2.59 -6.38 -29.89
C THR A 202 2.64 -7.20 -31.17
N ILE A 203 3.50 -6.80 -32.09
CA ILE A 203 3.72 -7.51 -33.34
C ILE A 203 4.86 -8.49 -33.16
N THR A 204 4.66 -9.74 -33.58
CA THR A 204 5.77 -10.70 -33.69
C THR A 204 5.67 -11.55 -34.95
N THR A 205 6.82 -11.92 -35.53
CA THR A 205 6.90 -12.87 -36.64
C THR A 205 7.26 -14.29 -36.17
N SER A 206 7.62 -14.45 -34.90
CA SER A 206 8.19 -15.68 -34.33
C SER A 206 7.18 -16.72 -33.83
N MET A 207 5.90 -16.36 -33.76
CA MET A 207 4.81 -17.25 -33.30
C MET A 207 4.28 -18.15 -34.42
N VAL A 208 3.32 -19.02 -34.09
CA VAL A 208 2.56 -19.78 -35.09
C VAL A 208 1.69 -18.82 -35.91
N ALA A 209 1.62 -19.02 -37.22
CA ALA A 209 0.84 -18.14 -38.09
C ALA A 209 -0.63 -18.02 -37.65
N LEU A 210 -1.16 -16.80 -37.66
CA LEU A 210 -2.53 -16.47 -37.25
C LEU A 210 -2.87 -16.78 -35.77
N SER A 211 -1.86 -16.90 -34.90
CA SER A 211 -2.05 -17.05 -33.46
C SER A 211 -1.90 -15.75 -32.69
N CYS A 212 -2.40 -15.73 -31.45
CA CYS A 212 -2.14 -14.64 -30.50
C CYS A 212 -1.66 -15.15 -29.13
N SER A 213 -1.27 -14.22 -28.26
CA SER A 213 -1.04 -14.47 -26.84
C SER A 213 -1.35 -13.20 -26.05
N TRP A 214 -1.71 -13.33 -24.78
CA TRP A 214 -1.63 -12.20 -23.85
C TRP A 214 -0.14 -11.97 -23.47
N PHE A 215 0.31 -10.72 -23.41
CA PHE A 215 1.73 -10.37 -23.40
C PHE A 215 1.98 -8.98 -22.81
N GLN A 216 2.81 -8.91 -21.76
CA GLN A 216 3.26 -7.66 -21.15
C GLN A 216 4.78 -7.62 -21.08
N THR A 217 5.38 -6.54 -21.59
CA THR A 217 6.82 -6.26 -21.53
C THR A 217 7.13 -4.77 -21.46
N THR A 218 6.13 -3.90 -21.25
CA THR A 218 6.36 -2.47 -21.10
C THR A 218 5.86 -1.96 -19.77
N GLY A 219 6.43 -0.87 -19.29
CA GLY A 219 6.00 -0.24 -18.04
C GLY A 219 4.54 0.16 -18.07
N TYR A 220 4.05 0.64 -19.22
CA TYR A 220 2.64 0.97 -19.42
C TYR A 220 1.73 -0.26 -19.30
N GLN A 221 2.13 -1.41 -19.84
CA GLN A 221 1.36 -2.64 -19.71
C GLN A 221 1.32 -3.09 -18.24
N PHE A 222 2.46 -3.03 -17.55
CA PHE A 222 2.57 -3.40 -16.14
C PHE A 222 1.79 -2.49 -15.18
N GLN A 223 1.53 -1.23 -15.53
CA GLN A 223 0.68 -0.32 -14.73
C GLN A 223 -0.74 -0.85 -14.52
N SER A 224 -1.21 -1.77 -15.39
CA SER A 224 -2.52 -2.38 -15.23
C SER A 224 -2.58 -3.46 -14.13
N ASN A 225 -1.43 -3.92 -13.65
CA ASN A 225 -1.30 -4.97 -12.64
C ASN A 225 -1.46 -4.43 -11.22
N THR A 226 -1.76 -5.32 -10.27
CA THR A 226 -1.68 -5.00 -8.84
C THR A 226 -0.29 -5.35 -8.34
N ILE A 227 0.47 -4.35 -7.87
CA ILE A 227 1.86 -4.52 -7.39
C ILE A 227 1.92 -4.13 -5.92
N LEU A 228 2.36 -5.06 -5.08
CA LEU A 228 2.51 -4.89 -3.64
C LEU A 228 3.99 -5.03 -3.26
N GLY A 229 4.58 -4.02 -2.63
CA GLY A 229 6.00 -4.03 -2.23
C GLY A 229 7.00 -3.97 -3.39
N GLY A 230 6.54 -3.60 -4.58
CA GLY A 230 7.33 -3.47 -5.80
C GLY A 230 7.06 -2.15 -6.53
N GLU A 231 7.89 -1.84 -7.51
CA GLU A 231 7.77 -0.66 -8.36
C GLU A 231 8.04 -1.04 -9.83
N ILE A 232 7.44 -0.27 -10.74
CA ILE A 232 7.74 -0.33 -12.17
C ILE A 232 8.85 0.66 -12.45
N VAL A 233 9.94 0.19 -13.06
CA VAL A 233 11.07 1.05 -13.46
C VAL A 233 11.39 0.78 -14.91
N ASN A 234 11.12 1.75 -15.77
CA ASN A 234 11.10 1.55 -17.22
C ASN A 234 10.10 0.43 -17.58
N ASP A 235 10.58 -0.63 -18.19
CA ASP A 235 9.78 -1.74 -18.72
C ASP A 235 9.84 -2.98 -17.83
N GLU A 236 9.99 -2.77 -16.53
CA GLU A 236 10.46 -3.80 -15.59
C GLU A 236 9.79 -3.66 -14.23
N ILE A 237 9.45 -4.77 -13.57
CA ILE A 237 8.90 -4.74 -12.21
C ILE A 237 9.95 -5.23 -11.24
N ARG A 238 10.34 -4.41 -10.25
CA ARG A 238 11.33 -4.80 -9.23
C ARG A 238 10.81 -4.59 -7.82
N MET A 239 11.40 -5.28 -6.85
CA MET A 239 11.11 -5.02 -5.43
C MET A 239 11.57 -3.62 -5.04
N THR A 240 10.68 -2.85 -4.44
CA THR A 240 11.04 -1.57 -3.81
C THR A 240 11.97 -1.86 -2.62
N PHE A 241 12.87 -0.93 -2.31
CA PHE A 241 13.60 -0.94 -1.05
C PHE A 241 12.82 -0.08 -0.05
N VAL A 242 12.08 -0.72 0.86
CA VAL A 242 11.37 -0.03 1.93
C VAL A 242 12.10 -0.31 3.24
N PRO A 243 12.92 0.63 3.75
CA PRO A 243 13.52 0.46 5.06
C PRO A 243 12.44 0.61 6.12
N TYR A 244 12.43 -0.31 7.08
CA TYR A 244 11.63 -0.19 8.30
C TYR A 244 12.45 -0.67 9.49
N SER A 245 12.08 -0.23 10.69
CA SER A 245 12.73 -0.65 11.92
C SER A 245 11.90 -1.76 12.57
N VAL A 246 12.58 -2.83 13.00
CA VAL A 246 12.01 -3.90 13.82
C VAL A 246 12.51 -3.72 15.23
N THR A 247 11.60 -3.62 16.19
CA THR A 247 11.93 -3.67 17.62
C THR A 247 11.84 -5.11 18.09
N GLU A 248 12.90 -5.59 18.72
CA GLU A 248 12.95 -6.89 19.38
C GLU A 248 13.09 -6.67 20.88
N THR A 249 12.11 -7.16 21.65
CA THR A 249 12.11 -7.10 23.11
C THR A 249 12.98 -8.21 23.67
N LEU A 250 13.96 -7.83 24.49
CA LEU A 250 14.80 -8.77 25.23
C LEU A 250 14.20 -9.08 26.60
N GLN A 251 13.68 -8.06 27.29
CA GLN A 251 13.02 -8.18 28.58
C GLN A 251 11.95 -7.09 28.70
N PHE A 252 10.80 -7.42 29.28
CA PHE A 252 9.76 -6.45 29.63
C PHE A 252 9.16 -6.80 31.00
N GLU A 253 8.97 -5.78 31.84
CA GLU A 253 8.27 -5.88 33.11
C GLU A 253 7.36 -4.66 33.28
N ASP A 254 6.06 -4.92 33.53
CA ASP A 254 5.01 -3.94 33.76
C ASP A 254 4.31 -4.10 35.12
N PHE A 255 4.81 -5.00 35.98
CA PHE A 255 4.31 -5.28 37.33
C PHE A 255 2.83 -5.68 37.43
N GLU A 256 2.13 -5.93 36.32
CA GLU A 256 0.70 -6.26 36.29
C GLU A 256 0.38 -7.62 36.96
N GLY A 257 1.40 -8.39 37.32
CA GLY A 257 1.29 -9.54 38.20
C GLY A 257 0.95 -9.18 39.66
N GLY A 258 1.02 -7.90 40.04
CA GLY A 258 0.71 -7.38 41.37
C GLY A 258 1.74 -7.74 42.46
N ILE A 259 2.88 -8.32 42.06
CA ILE A 259 4.01 -8.69 42.91
C ILE A 259 5.30 -8.59 42.10
N PHE A 260 6.44 -8.40 42.77
CA PHE A 260 7.72 -8.48 42.09
C PHE A 260 7.95 -9.88 41.49
N PRO A 261 8.33 -9.97 40.21
CA PRO A 261 8.70 -11.23 39.58
C PRO A 261 9.92 -11.87 40.25
N THR A 262 10.10 -13.17 40.01
CA THR A 262 11.28 -13.87 40.50
C THR A 262 12.57 -13.30 39.90
N GLY A 263 13.57 -13.05 40.75
CA GLY A 263 14.90 -12.58 40.34
C GLY A 263 15.12 -11.08 40.56
N TRP A 264 14.08 -10.32 40.88
CA TRP A 264 14.21 -8.97 41.40
C TRP A 264 14.77 -9.03 42.83
N GLU A 265 15.64 -8.08 43.15
CA GLU A 265 16.22 -7.94 44.48
C GLU A 265 15.83 -6.57 45.04
N ILE A 266 15.23 -6.57 46.22
CA ILE A 266 14.79 -5.37 46.93
C ILE A 266 15.63 -5.26 48.19
N ILE A 267 16.30 -4.12 48.38
CA ILE A 267 17.17 -3.87 49.52
C ILE A 267 16.65 -2.64 50.27
N ASP A 268 16.23 -2.92 51.50
CA ASP A 268 16.07 -1.97 52.59
C ASP A 268 17.47 -1.49 53.03
N GLY A 269 17.87 -0.31 52.53
CA GLY A 269 19.25 0.14 52.63
C GLY A 269 19.57 0.76 53.98
N ASP A 270 18.59 1.40 54.62
CA ASP A 270 18.73 2.01 55.95
C ASP A 270 18.31 1.07 57.09
N GLY A 271 17.60 -0.01 56.77
CA GLY A 271 17.20 -1.08 57.68
C GLY A 271 15.97 -0.76 58.53
N ASP A 272 15.14 0.19 58.10
CA ASP A 272 13.95 0.63 58.85
C ASP A 272 12.72 -0.30 58.65
N GLY A 273 12.76 -1.18 57.66
CA GLY A 273 11.71 -2.13 57.30
C GLY A 273 10.71 -1.64 56.24
N SER A 274 10.91 -0.43 55.69
CA SER A 274 10.13 0.19 54.62
C SER A 274 10.95 0.13 53.34
N THR A 275 10.40 -0.43 52.26
CA THR A 275 11.15 -0.57 51.01
C THR A 275 10.20 -0.65 49.81
N TRP A 276 10.75 -0.75 48.61
CA TRP A 276 10.00 -0.88 47.37
C TRP A 276 8.98 -2.02 47.42
N SER A 277 7.77 -1.77 46.93
CA SER A 277 6.69 -2.76 46.79
C SER A 277 5.94 -2.57 45.47
N VAL A 278 5.19 -3.59 45.04
CA VAL A 278 4.27 -3.46 43.90
C VAL A 278 2.90 -3.06 44.42
N ASN A 279 2.42 -1.88 44.00
CA ASN A 279 1.19 -1.28 44.50
C ASN A 279 0.21 -1.00 43.35
N ASN A 280 -1.08 -0.89 43.67
CA ASN A 280 -2.06 -0.43 42.69
C ASN A 280 -1.75 1.00 42.24
N THR A 281 -2.05 1.34 40.99
CA THR A 281 -1.92 2.70 40.50
C THR A 281 -2.87 3.68 41.22
N GLY A 282 -2.51 4.96 41.22
CA GLY A 282 -3.25 6.01 41.93
C GLY A 282 -2.96 6.12 43.43
N GLN A 283 -1.75 5.76 43.88
CA GLN A 283 -1.30 6.06 45.24
C GLN A 283 -1.31 7.58 45.47
N GLY A 284 -1.86 8.00 46.62
CA GLY A 284 -2.07 9.41 46.94
C GLY A 284 -0.77 10.21 47.03
N ASP A 285 0.32 9.56 47.44
CA ASP A 285 1.61 10.19 47.72
C ASP A 285 2.39 10.56 46.45
N LEU A 286 1.94 10.10 45.27
CA LEU A 286 2.45 10.58 43.99
C LEU A 286 1.75 11.84 43.49
N TRP A 287 0.65 12.28 44.10
CA TRP A 287 -0.05 13.53 43.72
C TRP A 287 -0.41 13.66 42.23
N GLY A 288 -0.63 12.54 41.52
CA GLY A 288 -0.92 12.52 40.09
C GLY A 288 0.31 12.45 39.17
N ASN A 289 1.51 12.26 39.73
CA ASN A 289 2.75 12.02 39.00
C ASN A 289 2.99 10.52 38.75
N GLU A 290 1.96 9.74 38.40
CA GLU A 290 2.15 8.32 38.12
C GLU A 290 3.04 8.10 36.88
N PRO A 291 3.82 7.01 36.83
CA PRO A 291 4.51 6.61 35.61
C PRO A 291 3.51 6.52 34.44
N PRO A 292 3.87 7.03 33.23
CA PRO A 292 2.98 6.99 32.09
C PRO A 292 2.56 5.56 31.71
N ALA A 293 1.28 5.40 31.38
CA ALA A 293 0.69 4.13 30.93
C ALA A 293 0.88 2.95 31.88
N SER A 294 0.80 3.21 33.20
CA SER A 294 1.15 2.24 34.24
C SER A 294 0.13 1.15 34.57
N GLY A 295 -0.85 0.92 33.68
CA GLY A 295 -1.85 -0.13 33.90
C GLY A 295 -2.56 -0.05 35.27
N ASN A 296 -2.59 -1.17 35.97
CA ASN A 296 -3.17 -1.29 37.31
C ASN A 296 -2.12 -1.31 38.42
N PHE A 297 -0.85 -1.61 38.11
CA PHE A 297 0.21 -1.76 39.10
C PHE A 297 1.50 -1.08 38.66
N TYR A 298 2.28 -0.62 39.63
CA TYR A 298 3.67 -0.19 39.43
C TYR A 298 4.53 -0.58 40.63
N SER A 299 5.85 -0.50 40.47
CA SER A 299 6.75 -0.47 41.63
C SER A 299 6.65 0.88 42.32
N PHE A 300 6.66 0.90 43.65
CA PHE A 300 6.36 2.06 44.47
C PHE A 300 7.18 2.07 45.74
N TYR A 301 7.64 3.25 46.14
CA TYR A 301 8.14 3.52 47.48
C TYR A 301 7.50 4.80 48.02
N SER A 302 7.08 4.80 49.29
CA SER A 302 6.54 5.98 49.99
C SER A 302 7.28 6.20 51.30
N ASP A 303 7.96 7.34 51.37
CA ASP A 303 8.59 7.84 52.59
C ASP A 303 7.55 8.44 53.55
N ASP A 304 6.38 8.90 53.05
CA ASP A 304 5.23 9.25 53.90
C ASP A 304 4.75 8.05 54.72
N ASP A 305 4.61 6.89 54.07
CA ASP A 305 4.17 5.66 54.72
C ASP A 305 5.25 5.08 55.67
N ALA A 306 6.55 5.30 55.38
CA ALA A 306 7.65 5.00 56.29
C ALA A 306 7.60 5.89 57.56
N GLY A 307 7.09 7.11 57.38
CA GLY A 307 6.62 8.00 58.44
C GLY A 307 7.53 9.21 58.67
N ILE A 308 6.96 10.28 59.22
CA ILE A 308 7.63 11.59 59.43
C ILE A 308 8.94 11.60 60.25
N ALA A 309 9.29 10.48 60.88
CA ALA A 309 10.54 10.31 61.62
C ALA A 309 11.61 9.55 60.82
N ASN A 310 11.25 8.95 59.67
CA ASN A 310 12.22 8.48 58.70
C ASN A 310 12.87 9.71 58.05
N THR A 311 14.19 9.76 58.18
CA THR A 311 15.06 10.79 57.61
C THR A 311 16.35 10.12 57.12
N THR A 312 16.28 8.85 56.76
CA THR A 312 17.41 8.02 56.36
C THR A 312 17.10 7.18 55.14
N ALA A 313 15.94 7.34 54.51
CA ALA A 313 15.47 6.45 53.47
C ALA A 313 16.48 6.38 52.31
N GLU A 314 16.92 5.16 52.02
CA GLU A 314 17.92 4.83 51.01
C GLU A 314 17.58 3.47 50.41
N GLU A 315 16.61 3.45 49.49
CA GLU A 315 15.90 2.25 49.10
C GLU A 315 16.21 1.81 47.68
N TYR A 316 16.54 0.53 47.51
CA TYR A 316 17.04 0.01 46.24
C TYR A 316 16.17 -1.11 45.67
N MET A 317 15.85 -1.01 44.38
CA MET A 317 15.21 -2.04 43.58
C MET A 317 16.10 -2.43 42.40
N PHE A 318 16.56 -3.68 42.38
CA PHE A 318 17.39 -4.23 41.32
C PHE A 318 16.58 -5.13 40.40
N THR A 319 16.77 -4.96 39.10
CA THR A 319 16.27 -5.93 38.12
C THR A 319 17.00 -7.27 38.30
N PRO A 320 16.42 -8.37 37.79
CA PRO A 320 17.22 -9.56 37.49
C PRO A 320 18.41 -9.21 36.59
N VAL A 321 19.42 -10.08 36.57
CA VAL A 321 20.48 -10.01 35.56
C VAL A 321 19.87 -10.41 34.21
N ILE A 322 19.86 -9.47 33.26
CA ILE A 322 19.31 -9.67 31.93
C ILE A 322 20.44 -10.15 31.01
N PRO A 323 20.40 -11.41 30.54
CA PRO A 323 21.43 -11.91 29.64
C PRO A 323 21.30 -11.29 28.25
N VAL A 324 22.44 -11.03 27.62
CA VAL A 324 22.53 -10.45 26.26
C VAL A 324 23.46 -11.31 25.42
N ASP A 325 22.97 -11.75 24.26
CA ASP A 325 23.78 -12.51 23.31
C ASP A 325 24.86 -11.62 22.70
N THR A 326 26.13 -12.03 22.80
CA THR A 326 27.28 -11.28 22.26
C THR A 326 27.43 -11.34 20.74
N GLY A 327 26.47 -11.94 20.04
CA GLY A 327 26.39 -12.04 18.58
C GLY A 327 25.26 -11.24 17.94
N LEU A 328 24.56 -10.39 18.69
CA LEU A 328 23.44 -9.60 18.17
C LEU A 328 23.90 -8.56 17.13
N THR A 329 23.05 -8.34 16.13
CA THR A 329 23.19 -7.29 15.13
C THR A 329 22.00 -6.34 15.23
N PHE A 330 22.25 -5.05 15.45
CA PHE A 330 21.22 -4.03 15.63
C PHE A 330 21.77 -2.64 15.26
N ASP A 331 20.86 -1.69 15.09
CA ASP A 331 21.18 -0.27 14.96
C ASP A 331 21.16 0.45 16.31
N SER A 332 20.31 -0.01 17.24
CA SER A 332 20.23 0.56 18.60
C SER A 332 19.96 -0.50 19.65
N PHE A 333 20.55 -0.33 20.83
CA PHE A 333 20.26 -1.10 22.05
C PHE A 333 19.79 -0.15 23.14
N LEU A 334 18.54 -0.30 23.58
CA LEU A 334 17.86 0.69 24.40
C LEU A 334 17.22 0.02 25.62
N VAL A 335 17.26 0.71 26.76
CA VAL A 335 16.51 0.36 27.96
C VAL A 335 15.60 1.53 28.29
N SER A 336 14.29 1.34 28.20
CA SER A 336 13.32 2.39 28.54
C SER A 336 12.52 2.02 29.78
N TYR A 337 12.15 3.01 30.59
CA TYR A 337 11.30 2.84 31.78
C TYR A 337 10.46 4.10 32.01
N GLY A 338 9.26 3.91 32.56
CA GLY A 338 8.43 4.98 33.10
C GLY A 338 8.83 5.31 34.53
N TYR A 339 8.82 6.58 34.89
CA TYR A 339 9.06 7.05 36.25
C TYR A 339 7.97 8.03 36.71
N GLY A 340 7.77 8.07 38.01
CA GLY A 340 6.91 9.01 38.72
C GLY A 340 7.54 9.40 40.04
N PHE A 341 7.55 10.69 40.37
CA PHE A 341 8.22 11.20 41.55
C PHE A 341 7.55 12.45 42.10
N THR A 342 7.45 12.52 43.41
CA THR A 342 6.99 13.70 44.14
C THR A 342 7.93 13.93 45.32
N SER A 343 8.38 15.17 45.49
CA SER A 343 9.31 15.62 46.52
C SER A 343 8.62 16.59 47.47
N TYR A 344 8.93 16.48 48.76
CA TYR A 344 8.50 17.41 49.80
C TYR A 344 9.54 18.47 50.15
N ALA A 345 10.77 18.04 50.46
CA ALA A 345 11.82 18.86 51.04
C ALA A 345 12.83 19.37 50.00
N GLY A 346 12.76 18.88 48.75
CA GLY A 346 13.72 19.21 47.69
C GLY A 346 15.13 18.65 47.94
N THR A 347 15.26 17.74 48.91
CA THR A 347 16.46 16.94 49.20
C THR A 347 16.31 15.51 48.73
N GLU A 348 15.08 15.10 48.40
CA GLU A 348 14.78 13.77 47.89
C GLU A 348 15.21 13.65 46.43
N GLU A 349 15.67 12.46 46.06
CA GLU A 349 16.02 12.13 44.69
C GLU A 349 15.68 10.68 44.35
N ILE A 350 15.37 10.47 43.07
CA ILE A 350 15.41 9.14 42.48
C ILE A 350 16.56 9.04 41.51
N ASP A 351 17.24 7.89 41.55
CA ASP A 351 18.33 7.56 40.65
C ASP A 351 18.05 6.27 39.90
N VAL A 352 18.50 6.21 38.65
CA VAL A 352 18.60 4.96 37.90
C VAL A 352 20.05 4.72 37.52
N TYR A 353 20.56 3.59 37.96
CA TYR A 353 21.88 3.10 37.62
C TYR A 353 21.78 1.87 36.72
N TYR A 354 22.78 1.69 35.86
CA TYR A 354 23.01 0.43 35.16
C TYR A 354 24.41 -0.10 35.44
N ASN A 355 24.56 -1.42 35.36
CA ASN A 355 25.84 -2.10 35.40
C ASN A 355 25.89 -3.12 34.26
N LEU A 356 27.05 -3.23 33.63
CA LEU A 356 27.27 -4.13 32.51
C LEU A 356 28.23 -5.23 32.93
N PHE A 357 27.93 -6.47 32.57
CA PHE A 357 28.85 -7.59 32.70
C PHE A 357 29.60 -7.76 31.37
N LYS A 358 30.90 -7.46 31.38
CA LYS A 358 31.78 -7.53 30.20
C LYS A 358 33.04 -8.30 30.57
N ASN A 359 33.47 -9.24 29.71
CA ASN A 359 34.73 -9.97 29.89
C ASN A 359 34.82 -10.69 31.26
N SER A 360 33.72 -11.36 31.66
CA SER A 360 33.62 -12.07 32.94
C SER A 360 33.68 -11.20 34.20
N LEU A 361 33.47 -9.88 34.10
CA LEU A 361 33.47 -8.95 35.24
C LEU A 361 32.36 -7.90 35.12
N TRP A 362 31.76 -7.52 36.26
CA TRP A 362 30.92 -6.33 36.36
C TRP A 362 31.77 -5.07 36.24
N GLN A 363 31.34 -4.13 35.40
CA GLN A 363 32.11 -2.92 35.10
C GLN A 363 31.97 -1.83 36.18
N GLY A 364 30.95 -1.94 37.03
CA GLY A 364 30.60 -0.96 38.05
C GLY A 364 29.31 -0.22 37.69
N TRP A 365 28.61 0.25 38.72
CA TRP A 365 27.36 0.99 38.55
C TRP A 365 27.63 2.37 37.94
N THR A 366 26.88 2.71 36.90
CA THR A 366 26.89 4.01 36.23
C THR A 366 25.53 4.66 36.44
N LEU A 367 25.53 5.91 36.93
CA LEU A 367 24.32 6.73 37.03
C LEU A 367 23.91 7.19 35.64
N ASP A 368 22.67 6.92 35.25
CA ASP A 368 22.10 7.37 33.99
C ASP A 368 21.09 8.50 34.19
N PHE A 369 20.20 8.33 35.16
CA PHE A 369 19.12 9.25 35.46
C PHE A 369 19.13 9.68 36.92
N ASN A 370 18.91 10.96 37.18
CA ASN A 370 18.70 11.55 38.50
C ASN A 370 17.58 12.59 38.41
N LEU A 371 16.63 12.56 39.35
CA LEU A 371 15.54 13.52 39.43
C LEU A 371 15.31 13.94 40.89
N MET A 372 15.35 15.25 41.13
CA MET A 372 15.18 15.89 42.45
C MET A 372 13.93 16.78 42.55
N ILE A 373 13.06 16.76 41.53
CA ILE A 373 11.85 17.59 41.47
C ILE A 373 10.66 16.77 41.01
N ASP A 374 9.45 17.17 41.44
CA ASP A 374 8.20 16.56 41.01
C ASP A 374 8.12 16.36 39.51
N GLY A 375 7.70 15.17 39.10
CA GLY A 375 7.43 14.89 37.70
C GLY A 375 7.25 13.42 37.41
N ASN A 376 6.76 13.15 36.21
CA ASN A 376 6.63 11.83 35.64
C ASN A 376 7.04 11.85 34.17
N GLY A 377 7.43 10.70 33.65
CA GLY A 377 7.90 10.60 32.28
C GLY A 377 8.34 9.21 31.90
N ILE A 378 8.90 9.12 30.70
CA ILE A 378 9.62 7.95 30.22
C ILE A 378 11.05 8.42 29.98
N ASP A 379 12.00 7.64 30.47
CA ASP A 379 13.41 7.85 30.21
C ASP A 379 14.02 6.63 29.50
N GLU A 380 15.14 6.83 28.81
CA GLU A 380 15.75 5.80 27.97
C GLU A 380 17.29 5.85 28.01
N ILE A 381 17.88 4.72 28.40
CA ILE A 381 19.33 4.47 28.38
C ILE A 381 19.72 3.96 26.99
N ASP A 382 20.60 4.68 26.29
CA ASP A 382 21.18 4.22 25.02
C ASP A 382 22.54 3.53 25.24
N LEU A 383 22.54 2.20 25.10
CA LEU A 383 23.71 1.34 25.29
C LEU A 383 24.32 0.87 23.98
N THR A 384 23.93 1.50 22.85
CA THR A 384 24.40 1.12 21.52
C THR A 384 25.93 1.19 21.42
N GLY A 385 26.54 2.23 21.99
CA GLY A 385 28.00 2.42 22.01
C GLY A 385 28.74 1.50 22.99
N ASP A 386 28.03 0.91 23.94
CA ASP A 386 28.60 0.08 25.00
C ASP A 386 28.72 -1.40 24.64
N TYR A 387 27.95 -1.85 23.66
CA TYR A 387 28.01 -3.23 23.17
C TYR A 387 29.39 -3.54 22.54
N PRO A 388 29.96 -4.76 22.73
CA PRO A 388 29.37 -5.96 23.32
C PRO A 388 29.47 -6.04 24.86
N PHE A 389 28.43 -6.63 25.46
CA PHE A 389 28.39 -7.08 26.85
C PHE A 389 27.55 -8.36 26.95
N ASP A 390 27.80 -9.14 28.00
CA ASP A 390 27.17 -10.44 28.21
C ASP A 390 25.84 -10.31 28.99
N SER A 391 25.72 -9.29 29.84
CA SER A 391 24.50 -9.05 30.63
C SER A 391 24.43 -7.60 31.11
N ILE A 392 23.22 -7.17 31.46
CA ILE A 392 22.93 -5.89 32.12
C ILE A 392 22.12 -6.12 33.38
N GLN A 393 22.30 -5.26 34.37
CA GLN A 393 21.41 -5.12 35.52
C GLN A 393 21.14 -3.64 35.77
N LEU A 394 19.90 -3.30 36.11
CA LEU A 394 19.50 -1.94 36.51
C LEU A 394 19.27 -1.89 38.02
N CYS A 395 19.44 -0.70 38.58
CA CYS A 395 19.12 -0.37 39.96
C CYS A 395 18.34 0.93 39.98
N PHE A 396 17.15 0.90 40.58
CA PHE A 396 16.31 2.05 40.83
C PHE A 396 16.41 2.39 42.31
N CYS A 397 16.73 3.64 42.62
CA CYS A 397 17.00 4.09 43.97
C CYS A 397 16.07 5.24 44.34
N TYR A 398 15.63 5.29 45.59
CA TYR A 398 15.08 6.47 46.22
C TYR A 398 15.99 6.87 47.39
N TYR A 399 16.28 8.15 47.51
CA TYR A 399 17.06 8.71 48.62
C TYR A 399 16.43 10.01 49.10
N ASP A 400 16.21 10.15 50.41
CA ASP A 400 15.47 11.30 50.99
C ASP A 400 16.36 12.53 51.30
N GLY A 401 17.69 12.37 51.20
CA GLY A 401 18.64 13.43 51.50
C GLY A 401 18.76 13.79 52.98
N GLY A 402 18.27 12.93 53.88
CA GLY A 402 18.29 13.13 55.32
C GLY A 402 17.04 13.83 55.87
N ALA A 403 15.92 13.80 55.14
CA ALA A 403 14.67 14.45 55.53
C ALA A 403 13.46 13.72 54.97
N TRP A 404 12.40 13.66 55.78
CA TRP A 404 11.12 13.09 55.37
C TRP A 404 10.59 13.64 54.03
N GLY A 405 10.10 12.72 53.20
CA GLY A 405 9.68 12.94 51.83
C GLY A 405 8.33 12.30 51.45
N TRP A 406 7.99 12.41 50.15
CA TRP A 406 6.77 11.80 49.60
C TRP A 406 7.01 10.40 49.03
N ALA A 407 7.10 10.26 47.71
CA ALA A 407 7.05 8.94 47.08
C ALA A 407 7.61 8.93 45.65
N SER A 408 7.94 7.73 45.19
CA SER A 408 8.36 7.45 43.82
C SER A 408 7.77 6.15 43.28
N ALA A 409 7.75 6.03 41.96
CA ALA A 409 7.33 4.84 41.26
C ALA A 409 8.08 4.64 39.94
N PHE A 410 8.24 3.37 39.56
CA PHE A 410 8.75 2.98 38.24
C PHE A 410 7.86 1.90 37.61
N ASP A 411 7.78 1.91 36.28
CA ASP A 411 6.99 0.95 35.53
C ASP A 411 7.46 0.80 34.07
N ASN A 412 6.88 -0.15 33.31
CA ASN A 412 7.11 -0.36 31.89
C ASN A 412 8.60 -0.49 31.53
N ILE A 413 9.34 -1.29 32.30
CA ILE A 413 10.78 -1.48 32.17
C ILE A 413 11.05 -2.42 30.99
N LEU A 414 11.59 -1.88 29.91
CA LEU A 414 11.74 -2.54 28.62
C LEU A 414 13.19 -2.47 28.14
N THR A 415 13.84 -3.62 28.02
CA THR A 415 15.09 -3.77 27.29
C THR A 415 14.80 -4.24 25.86
N LYS A 416 15.26 -3.49 24.86
CA LYS A 416 14.95 -3.74 23.45
C LYS A 416 16.15 -3.45 22.54
N ILE A 417 16.15 -4.07 21.37
CA ILE A 417 17.03 -3.70 20.26
C ILE A 417 16.20 -3.27 19.05
N ILE A 418 16.75 -2.35 18.25
CA ILE A 418 16.14 -1.87 17.02
C ILE A 418 17.01 -2.31 15.84
N LYS A 419 16.41 -2.93 14.83
CA LYS A 419 17.08 -3.43 13.62
C LYS A 419 16.47 -2.81 12.37
N SER A 420 17.30 -2.27 11.49
CA SER A 420 16.89 -1.94 10.13
C SER A 420 16.59 -3.22 9.37
N ALA A 421 15.39 -3.28 8.84
CA ALA A 421 14.91 -4.34 7.99
C ALA A 421 14.44 -3.76 6.65
N VAL A 422 14.34 -4.63 5.67
CA VAL A 422 13.85 -4.31 4.32
C VAL A 422 12.76 -5.31 3.97
N ASN A 423 11.84 -4.92 3.10
CA ASN A 423 10.87 -5.86 2.56
C ASN A 423 11.60 -7.01 1.86
N THR A 424 11.21 -8.22 2.21
CA THR A 424 11.77 -9.48 1.67
C THR A 424 10.88 -10.11 0.60
N LEU A 425 9.69 -9.55 0.37
CA LEU A 425 8.70 -10.04 -0.57
C LEU A 425 8.05 -8.87 -1.32
N SER A 426 7.84 -9.06 -2.62
CA SER A 426 6.88 -8.31 -3.42
C SER A 426 5.94 -9.28 -4.13
N THR A 427 4.70 -8.86 -4.36
CA THR A 427 3.70 -9.62 -5.12
C THR A 427 3.21 -8.80 -6.30
N VAL A 428 3.18 -9.42 -7.47
CA VAL A 428 2.62 -8.87 -8.71
C VAL A 428 1.46 -9.75 -9.14
N ILE A 429 0.30 -9.15 -9.38
CA ILE A 429 -0.89 -9.85 -9.86
C ILE A 429 -1.28 -9.24 -11.20
N SER A 430 -1.28 -10.05 -12.26
CA SER A 430 -1.64 -9.58 -13.60
C SER A 430 -3.12 -9.21 -13.71
N LYS A 431 -3.47 -8.45 -14.74
CA LYS A 431 -4.87 -8.39 -15.18
C LYS A 431 -5.39 -9.79 -15.56
N PRO A 432 -6.72 -10.01 -15.43
CA PRO A 432 -7.37 -11.21 -15.92
C PRO A 432 -7.22 -11.38 -17.44
N VAL A 433 -6.86 -12.59 -17.86
CA VAL A 433 -6.91 -13.04 -19.24
C VAL A 433 -8.14 -13.92 -19.40
N TYR A 434 -8.96 -13.66 -20.41
CA TYR A 434 -10.16 -14.42 -20.69
C TYR A 434 -9.94 -15.33 -21.88
N PHE A 435 -10.26 -16.61 -21.75
CA PHE A 435 -10.08 -17.61 -22.80
C PHE A 435 -10.81 -17.20 -24.09
N ASN A 436 -12.07 -16.78 -23.95
CA ASN A 436 -12.92 -16.40 -25.08
C ASN A 436 -12.35 -15.25 -25.91
N ASN A 437 -11.64 -14.30 -25.29
CA ASN A 437 -10.99 -13.21 -26.02
C ASN A 437 -9.91 -13.75 -26.96
N MET A 438 -9.11 -14.71 -26.49
CA MET A 438 -8.08 -15.31 -27.32
C MET A 438 -8.68 -16.28 -28.36
N GLN A 439 -9.64 -17.11 -27.96
CA GLN A 439 -10.36 -18.03 -28.85
C GLN A 439 -11.05 -17.30 -30.01
N SER A 440 -11.69 -16.16 -29.74
CA SER A 440 -12.32 -15.36 -30.81
C SER A 440 -11.34 -14.84 -31.86
N TYR A 441 -10.03 -14.78 -31.53
CA TYR A 441 -8.99 -14.32 -32.44
C TYR A 441 -8.40 -15.48 -33.26
N ASP A 442 -7.95 -16.55 -32.61
CA ASP A 442 -7.19 -17.64 -33.26
C ASP A 442 -7.84 -19.02 -33.25
N ASN A 443 -9.08 -19.13 -32.75
CA ASN A 443 -9.82 -20.39 -32.63
C ASN A 443 -9.08 -21.48 -31.83
N ARG A 444 -8.22 -21.10 -30.87
CA ARG A 444 -7.57 -22.06 -29.98
C ARG A 444 -8.55 -22.95 -29.24
N THR A 445 -8.06 -24.11 -28.84
CA THR A 445 -8.79 -25.13 -28.08
C THR A 445 -8.21 -25.36 -26.69
N ASP A 446 -7.15 -24.65 -26.31
CA ASP A 446 -6.49 -24.77 -25.01
C ASP A 446 -5.72 -23.49 -24.65
N TRP A 447 -5.30 -23.38 -23.39
CA TRP A 447 -4.59 -22.20 -22.86
C TRP A 447 -3.13 -22.08 -23.33
N GLY A 448 -2.54 -23.14 -23.90
CA GLY A 448 -1.13 -23.18 -24.25
C GLY A 448 -0.22 -23.15 -23.02
N TYR A 449 0.60 -22.10 -22.89
CA TYR A 449 1.63 -22.00 -21.86
C TYR A 449 1.64 -20.61 -21.22
N ALA A 450 1.83 -20.56 -19.91
CA ALA A 450 2.26 -19.33 -19.24
C ALA A 450 3.78 -19.24 -19.26
N LYS A 451 4.31 -18.05 -19.54
CA LYS A 451 5.75 -17.79 -19.61
C LYS A 451 6.06 -16.47 -18.92
N TRP A 452 7.22 -16.43 -18.26
CA TRP A 452 7.77 -15.22 -17.67
C TRP A 452 9.28 -15.21 -17.87
N GLU A 453 9.86 -14.02 -17.85
CA GLU A 453 11.30 -13.79 -17.92
C GLU A 453 11.76 -13.09 -16.65
N LYS A 454 13.02 -13.28 -16.29
CA LYS A 454 13.68 -12.66 -15.14
C LYS A 454 14.82 -11.78 -15.64
N SER A 455 15.21 -10.72 -14.91
CA SER A 455 16.45 -9.99 -15.22
C SER A 455 17.66 -10.89 -15.18
N ASP A 456 17.72 -11.69 -14.12
CA ASP A 456 18.81 -12.58 -13.82
C ASP A 456 18.28 -13.97 -13.52
N SER A 457 19.00 -14.98 -14.02
CA SER A 457 18.78 -16.38 -13.69
C SER A 457 18.78 -16.64 -12.18
N THR A 458 19.43 -15.81 -11.37
CA THR A 458 19.46 -15.92 -9.91
C THR A 458 18.29 -15.24 -9.21
N ASP A 459 17.43 -14.49 -9.90
CA ASP A 459 16.27 -13.87 -9.27
C ASP A 459 15.27 -14.93 -8.79
N SER A 460 14.77 -14.72 -7.58
CA SER A 460 13.84 -15.62 -6.91
C SER A 460 12.40 -15.18 -7.15
N ILE A 461 11.86 -15.57 -8.30
CA ILE A 461 10.49 -15.30 -8.72
C ILE A 461 9.70 -16.62 -8.74
N ILE A 462 8.67 -16.69 -7.89
CA ILE A 462 7.71 -17.79 -7.83
C ILE A 462 6.45 -17.38 -8.60
N LEU A 463 6.02 -18.19 -9.58
CA LEU A 463 4.76 -17.96 -10.31
C LEU A 463 3.66 -18.88 -9.78
N GLN A 464 2.45 -18.34 -9.63
CA GLN A 464 1.23 -19.12 -9.39
C GLN A 464 0.13 -18.69 -10.37
N MET A 465 -0.77 -19.60 -10.67
CA MET A 465 -1.94 -19.37 -11.52
C MET A 465 -3.21 -19.31 -10.68
N GLU A 466 -3.95 -18.23 -10.82
CA GLU A 466 -5.25 -18.03 -10.18
C GLU A 466 -6.35 -18.02 -11.25
N PHE A 467 -7.56 -18.44 -10.86
CA PHE A 467 -8.75 -18.40 -11.70
C PHE A 467 -9.90 -17.69 -10.99
N CYS A 468 -10.82 -17.11 -11.75
CA CYS A 468 -12.00 -16.47 -11.18
C CYS A 468 -13.08 -17.53 -10.90
N ASN A 469 -13.44 -17.68 -9.64
CA ASN A 469 -14.50 -18.55 -9.15
C ASN A 469 -15.55 -17.67 -8.46
N ASN A 470 -16.74 -17.52 -9.06
CA ASN A 470 -17.84 -16.72 -8.50
C ASN A 470 -17.43 -15.30 -8.05
N ASN A 471 -16.71 -14.57 -8.91
CA ASN A 471 -16.16 -13.22 -8.64
C ASN A 471 -15.07 -13.16 -7.56
N THR A 472 -14.57 -14.31 -7.09
CA THR A 472 -13.40 -14.41 -6.20
C THR A 472 -12.25 -15.08 -6.93
N TRP A 473 -11.02 -14.70 -6.61
CA TRP A 473 -9.83 -15.27 -7.23
C TRP A 473 -9.24 -16.36 -6.33
N ASP A 474 -9.22 -17.58 -6.84
CA ASP A 474 -8.70 -18.76 -6.15
C ASP A 474 -7.49 -19.32 -6.91
N LEU A 475 -6.58 -19.99 -6.22
CA LEU A 475 -5.51 -20.77 -6.88
C LEU A 475 -6.13 -21.94 -7.65
N ILE A 476 -5.64 -22.19 -8.87
CA ILE A 476 -5.94 -23.46 -9.55
C ILE A 476 -5.46 -24.61 -8.64
N PRO A 477 -6.32 -25.57 -8.26
CA PRO A 477 -5.92 -26.64 -7.33
C PRO A 477 -4.80 -27.51 -7.90
N ASP A 478 -3.94 -28.06 -7.03
CA ASP A 478 -2.85 -28.96 -7.44
C ASP A 478 -3.34 -30.25 -8.13
N THR A 479 -4.60 -30.62 -7.93
CA THR A 479 -5.23 -31.75 -8.65
C THR A 479 -5.47 -31.46 -10.13
N VAL A 480 -5.45 -30.18 -10.52
CA VAL A 480 -5.65 -29.71 -11.90
C VAL A 480 -4.33 -29.18 -12.47
N LEU A 481 -3.59 -28.37 -11.69
CA LEU A 481 -2.29 -27.84 -12.08
C LEU A 481 -1.26 -28.19 -11.00
N PHE A 482 -0.56 -29.31 -11.18
CA PHE A 482 0.35 -29.87 -10.19
C PHE A 482 1.45 -28.88 -9.77
N GLY A 483 1.55 -28.63 -8.46
CA GLY A 483 2.60 -27.78 -7.86
C GLY A 483 2.23 -26.30 -7.74
N ASN A 484 1.06 -25.89 -8.21
CA ASN A 484 0.61 -24.49 -8.18
C ASN A 484 0.52 -23.92 -6.75
N SER A 485 0.18 -24.73 -5.75
CA SER A 485 0.12 -24.28 -4.34
C SER A 485 1.48 -23.86 -3.78
N GLN A 486 2.57 -24.50 -4.23
CA GLN A 486 3.95 -24.12 -3.90
C GLN A 486 4.49 -23.04 -4.85
N GLY A 487 3.91 -22.98 -6.05
CA GLY A 487 4.32 -22.12 -7.14
C GLY A 487 5.48 -22.68 -7.95
N PHE A 488 5.64 -22.12 -9.14
CA PHE A 488 6.60 -22.53 -10.14
C PHE A 488 7.83 -21.63 -10.07
N LEU A 489 8.97 -22.25 -9.75
CA LEU A 489 10.29 -21.63 -9.79
C LEU A 489 11.01 -22.04 -11.06
N SER A 490 11.71 -21.10 -11.70
CA SER A 490 12.63 -21.40 -12.80
C SER A 490 14.06 -21.08 -12.38
N ALA A 491 14.99 -22.00 -12.64
CA ALA A 491 16.43 -21.76 -12.49
C ALA A 491 17.02 -21.00 -13.68
N GLU A 492 16.33 -21.01 -14.83
CA GLU A 492 16.73 -20.32 -16.05
C GLU A 492 16.11 -18.92 -16.09
N LEU A 493 16.61 -18.05 -17.00
CA LEU A 493 16.02 -16.71 -17.22
C LEU A 493 14.53 -16.78 -17.58
N MET A 494 14.12 -17.79 -18.34
CA MET A 494 12.73 -17.99 -18.73
C MET A 494 12.08 -19.08 -17.90
N GLY A 495 10.92 -18.80 -17.32
CA GLY A 495 10.03 -19.79 -16.73
C GLY A 495 8.88 -20.15 -17.66
N VAL A 496 8.43 -21.40 -17.57
CA VAL A 496 7.33 -21.93 -18.39
C VAL A 496 6.45 -22.85 -17.54
N VAL A 497 5.14 -22.69 -17.66
CA VAL A 497 4.13 -23.59 -17.11
C VAL A 497 3.21 -24.04 -18.25
N ASP A 498 2.98 -25.35 -18.34
CA ASP A 498 2.06 -25.95 -19.31
C ASP A 498 0.62 -25.84 -18.80
N LEU A 499 -0.23 -25.18 -19.59
CA LEU A 499 -1.65 -24.98 -19.31
C LEU A 499 -2.55 -25.69 -20.32
N THR A 500 -2.00 -26.53 -21.21
CA THR A 500 -2.75 -27.20 -22.28
C THR A 500 -3.81 -28.19 -21.78
N THR A 501 -3.74 -28.60 -20.52
CA THR A 501 -4.68 -29.56 -19.89
C THR A 501 -5.76 -28.89 -19.03
N ILE A 502 -5.72 -27.56 -18.91
CA ILE A 502 -6.67 -26.80 -18.10
C ILE A 502 -7.97 -26.64 -18.87
N ASP A 503 -9.08 -27.11 -18.29
CA ASP A 503 -10.42 -27.04 -18.88
C ASP A 503 -10.91 -25.58 -18.94
N GLU A 504 -10.96 -25.03 -20.16
CA GLU A 504 -11.35 -23.66 -20.44
C GLU A 504 -12.81 -23.33 -20.10
N SER A 505 -13.67 -24.34 -19.95
CA SER A 505 -15.08 -24.14 -19.59
C SER A 505 -15.28 -23.91 -18.09
N ILE A 506 -14.32 -24.36 -17.28
CA ILE A 506 -14.28 -24.17 -15.82
C ILE A 506 -13.34 -23.01 -15.47
N TYR A 507 -12.18 -22.98 -16.12
CA TYR A 507 -11.10 -22.01 -15.92
C TYR A 507 -11.07 -21.03 -17.09
N ASP A 508 -12.19 -20.32 -17.31
CA ASP A 508 -12.40 -19.42 -18.44
C ASP A 508 -11.63 -18.09 -18.32
N SER A 509 -11.11 -17.81 -17.13
CA SER A 509 -10.45 -16.58 -16.76
C SER A 509 -9.28 -16.87 -15.82
N LEU A 510 -8.08 -16.57 -16.28
CA LEU A 510 -6.83 -16.82 -15.56
C LEU A 510 -6.11 -15.51 -15.27
N ARG A 511 -5.32 -15.48 -14.20
CA ARG A 511 -4.31 -14.45 -13.98
C ARG A 511 -3.06 -15.04 -13.35
N MET A 512 -1.95 -14.35 -13.53
CA MET A 512 -0.66 -14.71 -12.95
C MET A 512 -0.45 -13.97 -11.64
N ARG A 513 0.00 -14.69 -10.62
CA ARG A 513 0.50 -14.15 -9.35
C ARG A 513 1.97 -14.47 -9.24
N ALA A 514 2.83 -13.47 -9.37
CA ALA A 514 4.27 -13.61 -9.17
C ALA A 514 4.66 -13.10 -7.77
N SER A 515 5.50 -13.86 -7.08
CA SER A 515 6.10 -13.49 -5.80
C SER A 515 7.61 -13.36 -5.97
N LEU A 516 8.12 -12.14 -5.83
CA LEU A 516 9.53 -11.81 -5.88
C LEU A 516 10.08 -11.85 -4.46
N THR A 517 11.12 -12.62 -4.21
CA THR A 517 11.71 -12.76 -2.87
C THR A 517 13.16 -12.31 -2.85
N ARG A 518 13.56 -11.68 -1.74
CA ARG A 518 14.93 -11.19 -1.51
C ARG A 518 15.68 -12.21 -0.66
N GLU A 519 16.53 -13.04 -1.26
CA GLU A 519 17.34 -14.05 -0.55
C GLU A 519 18.61 -13.50 0.15
N GLN A 520 18.61 -12.22 0.54
CA GLN A 520 19.76 -11.41 0.97
C GLN A 520 20.61 -10.85 -0.18
N VAL A 521 20.70 -9.50 -0.21
CA VAL A 521 21.53 -8.66 -1.09
C VAL A 521 21.36 -8.92 -2.60
N LYS A 522 20.50 -8.10 -3.21
CA LYS A 522 20.13 -7.98 -4.65
C LYS A 522 19.11 -8.98 -5.19
N SER A 523 17.96 -8.44 -5.56
CA SER A 523 17.17 -8.95 -6.69
C SER A 523 16.52 -7.72 -7.33
N SER A 524 16.99 -7.37 -8.52
CA SER A 524 16.33 -6.42 -9.44
C SER A 524 15.69 -7.28 -10.52
N VAL A 525 14.46 -6.98 -10.92
CA VAL A 525 13.72 -7.74 -11.94
C VAL A 525 13.41 -6.83 -13.14
N TYR A 526 13.39 -7.45 -14.33
CA TYR A 526 13.27 -6.94 -15.69
C TYR A 526 12.01 -7.57 -16.27
#